data_AF-A0A1B6NR11-F1
#
_entry.id   AF-A0A1B6NR11-F1
#
_cell.length_a   1.000
_cell.length_b   1.000
_cell.length_c   1.000
_cell.angle_alpha   90.00
_cell.angle_beta   90.00
_cell.angle_gamma   90.00
#
_symmetry.space_group_name_H-M   'P 1'
#
loop_
_entity.id
_entity.type
_entity.pdbx_description
1 polymer ?
#
loop_
_entity_poly.entity_id
_entity_poly.type
_entity_poly.pdbx_seq_one_letter_code
_entity_poly.pdbx_strand_id
1 'polypeptide(L)' 'MNAMAVDDHDATDVSDAAGLRREVFSDALIDHVLAETRSRGLELTGKDGFLNEMLKAVLERGMGAELTEHLGRDA' A
#
# COMPACT_ATOMS: atom_id res chain seq x y z
N MET A 1 21.71 -36.34 18.14
CA MET A 1 20.41 -36.07 17.48
C MET A 1 20.26 -34.55 17.47
N ASN A 2 20.31 -33.92 16.28
CA ASN A 2 20.33 -32.47 16.14
C ASN A 2 18.90 -31.94 16.10
N ALA A 3 18.52 -31.09 17.06
CA ALA A 3 17.21 -30.46 17.10
C ALA A 3 17.20 -29.20 16.22
N MET A 4 16.43 -29.30 15.14
CA MET A 4 15.58 -28.27 14.53
C MET A 4 15.82 -26.81 14.96
N ALA A 5 16.57 -26.06 14.14
CA ALA A 5 16.45 -24.60 14.08
C ALA A 5 15.18 -24.30 13.29
N VAL A 6 14.12 -23.88 13.98
CA VAL A 6 12.98 -23.21 13.36
C VAL A 6 13.43 -21.79 13.10
N ASP A 7 13.46 -21.43 11.83
CA ASP A 7 13.81 -20.10 11.33
C ASP A 7 12.77 -19.08 11.82
N ASP A 8 13.22 -18.11 12.64
CA ASP A 8 12.40 -17.07 13.29
C ASP A 8 12.44 -15.76 12.48
N HIS A 9 12.20 -15.83 11.17
CA HIS A 9 12.35 -14.67 10.27
C HIS A 9 11.07 -13.83 10.05
N ASP A 10 10.00 -14.06 10.82
CA ASP A 10 8.67 -13.51 10.49
C ASP A 10 8.24 -12.29 11.32
N ALA A 11 8.99 -11.90 12.37
CA ALA A 11 8.53 -10.87 13.31
C ALA A 11 9.00 -9.43 13.01
N THR A 12 9.99 -9.23 12.14
CA THR A 12 10.62 -7.91 11.91
C THR A 12 10.02 -7.10 10.76
N ASP A 13 9.38 -7.73 9.78
CA ASP A 13 8.88 -7.04 8.56
C ASP A 13 7.58 -6.26 8.78
N VAL A 14 6.69 -6.78 9.64
CA VAL A 14 5.39 -6.13 9.94
C VAL A 14 5.57 -4.79 10.68
N SER A 15 6.63 -4.68 11.50
CA SER A 15 6.99 -3.43 12.19
C SER A 15 7.37 -2.33 11.20
N ASP A 16 8.09 -2.70 10.14
CA ASP A 16 8.59 -1.74 9.14
C ASP A 16 7.47 -1.23 8.25
N ALA A 17 6.60 -2.12 7.75
CA ALA A 17 5.43 -1.71 6.96
C ALA A 17 4.45 -0.86 7.77
N ALA A 18 4.19 -1.22 9.03
CA ALA A 18 3.30 -0.46 9.91
C ALA A 18 3.88 0.91 10.29
N GLY A 19 5.21 1.00 10.45
CA GLY A 19 5.96 2.23 10.70
C GLY A 19 5.93 3.16 9.48
N LEU A 20 6.34 2.65 8.32
CA LEU A 20 6.32 3.40 7.05
C LEU A 20 4.91 3.89 6.72
N ARG A 21 3.88 3.07 6.94
CA ARG A 21 2.48 3.50 6.78
C ARG A 21 2.17 4.73 7.62
N ARG A 22 2.67 4.83 8.85
CA ARG A 22 2.37 5.97 9.74
C ARG A 22 3.13 7.24 9.36
N GLU A 23 4.33 7.07 8.81
CA GLU A 23 5.13 8.16 8.27
C GLU A 23 4.49 8.76 7.01
N VAL A 24 4.05 7.89 6.07
CA VAL A 24 3.45 8.31 4.80
C VAL A 24 1.97 8.69 4.96
N PHE A 25 1.23 7.91 5.75
CA PHE A 25 -0.20 8.11 6.03
C PHE A 25 -0.39 8.38 7.52
N SER A 26 -0.37 9.65 7.88
CA SER A 26 -0.67 10.08 9.25
C SER A 26 -2.10 9.68 9.64
N ASP A 27 -2.32 9.49 10.94
CA ASP A 27 -3.65 9.14 11.45
C ASP A 27 -4.70 10.23 11.08
N ALA A 28 -4.29 11.51 11.08
CA ALA A 28 -5.15 12.61 10.65
C ALA A 28 -5.54 12.54 9.17
N LEU A 29 -4.64 12.07 8.29
CA LEU A 29 -4.97 11.85 6.88
C LEU A 29 -5.95 10.69 6.72
N ILE A 30 -5.76 9.61 7.48
CA ILE A 30 -6.68 8.45 7.47
C ILE A 30 -8.09 8.89 7.89
N ASP A 31 -8.20 9.67 8.98
CA ASP A 31 -9.48 10.19 9.45
C ASP A 31 -10.15 11.10 8.41
N HIS A 32 -9.37 11.93 7.72
CA HIS A 32 -9.89 12.78 6.64
C HIS A 32 -10.44 11.95 5.47
N VAL A 33 -9.71 10.91 5.03
CA VAL A 33 -10.16 10.00 3.97
C VAL A 33 -11.46 9.29 4.38
N LEU A 34 -11.56 8.82 5.62
CA LEU A 34 -12.78 8.21 6.15
C LEU A 34 -13.96 9.18 6.17
N ALA A 35 -13.73 10.45 6.54
CA ALA A 35 -14.77 11.48 6.54
C ALA A 35 -15.26 11.79 5.11
N GLU A 36 -14.33 12.00 4.16
CA GLU A 36 -14.66 12.33 2.77
C GLU A 36 -15.42 11.20 2.07
N THR A 37 -14.95 9.96 2.21
CA THR A 37 -15.62 8.79 1.62
C THR A 37 -17.04 8.64 2.14
N ARG A 38 -17.26 8.76 3.45
CA ARG A 38 -18.59 8.74 4.06
C ARG A 38 -19.47 9.90 3.59
N SER A 39 -18.93 11.12 3.57
CA SER A 39 -19.67 12.32 3.16
C SER A 39 -20.17 12.23 1.72
N ARG A 40 -19.45 11.51 0.86
CA ARG A 40 -19.78 11.35 -0.58
C ARG A 40 -20.56 10.07 -0.87
N GLY A 41 -20.85 9.25 0.16
CA GLY A 41 -21.53 7.97 -0.01
C GLY A 41 -20.70 6.92 -0.75
N LEU A 42 -19.36 7.05 -0.74
CA LEU A 42 -18.46 6.10 -1.37
C LEU A 42 -18.05 5.02 -0.37
N GLU A 43 -17.96 3.78 -0.86
CA GLU A 43 -17.39 2.70 -0.06
C GLU A 43 -15.87 2.87 0.06
N LEU A 44 -15.33 2.63 1.26
CA LEU A 44 -13.88 2.67 1.48
C LEU A 44 -13.19 1.46 0.82
N THR A 45 -13.84 0.30 0.88
CA THR A 45 -13.36 -1.00 0.40
C THR A 45 -14.33 -1.57 -0.63
N GLY A 46 -14.01 -2.72 -1.23
CA GLY A 46 -14.84 -3.33 -2.27
C GLY A 46 -14.27 -3.10 -3.67
N LYS A 47 -14.90 -3.71 -4.70
CA LYS A 47 -14.40 -3.67 -6.08
C LYS A 47 -14.24 -2.26 -6.64
N ASP A 48 -15.18 -1.39 -6.27
CA ASP A 48 -15.27 0.00 -6.71
C ASP A 48 -15.04 0.98 -5.53
N GLY A 49 -14.47 0.47 -4.42
CA GLY A 49 -14.18 1.27 -3.23
C GLY A 49 -12.90 2.09 -3.37
N PHE A 50 -12.83 3.19 -2.61
CA PHE A 50 -11.73 4.15 -2.70
C PHE A 50 -10.34 3.54 -2.55
N LEU A 51 -10.12 2.65 -1.57
CA LEU A 51 -8.80 2.03 -1.38
C LEU A 51 -8.40 1.10 -2.53
N ASN A 52 -9.38 0.50 -3.19
CA ASN A 52 -9.12 -0.34 -4.36
C ASN A 52 -8.71 0.52 -5.57
N GLU A 53 -9.39 1.66 -5.78
CA GLU A 53 -8.98 2.63 -6.79
C GLU A 53 -7.59 3.22 -6.51
N MET A 54 -7.27 3.52 -5.25
CA MET A 54 -5.92 3.96 -4.86
C MET A 54 -4.88 2.88 -5.14
N LEU A 55 -5.16 1.62 -4.80
CA LEU A 55 -4.27 0.49 -5.08
C LEU A 55 -4.04 0.34 -6.60
N LYS A 56 -5.09 0.38 -7.41
CA LYS A 56 -4.97 0.36 -8.89
C LYS A 56 -4.10 1.50 -9.37
N ALA A 57 -4.36 2.73 -8.92
CA ALA A 57 -3.59 3.91 -9.32
C ALA A 57 -2.10 3.79 -8.98
N VAL A 58 -1.75 3.18 -7.84
CA VAL A 58 -0.35 2.89 -7.46
C VAL A 58 0.25 1.83 -8.38
N LEU A 59 -0.45 0.71 -8.61
CA LEU A 59 0.03 -0.37 -9.46
C LEU A 59 0.24 0.07 -10.90
N GLU A 60 -0.70 0.84 -11.47
CA GLU A 60 -0.58 1.38 -12.83
C GLU A 60 0.60 2.34 -12.98
N ARG A 61 0.88 3.16 -11.95
CA ARG A 61 2.05 4.06 -11.93
C ARG A 61 3.36 3.30 -11.78
N GLY A 62 3.39 2.28 -10.92
CA GLY A 62 4.53 1.38 -10.81
C GLY A 62 4.81 0.70 -12.14
N MET A 63 3.81 0.08 -12.75
CA MET A 63 3.94 -0.53 -14.08
C MET A 63 4.35 0.47 -15.16
N GLY A 64 3.83 1.71 -15.13
CA GLY A 64 4.25 2.78 -16.03
C GLY A 64 5.71 3.17 -15.85
N ALA A 65 6.18 3.28 -14.61
CA ALA A 65 7.58 3.55 -14.30
C ALA A 65 8.50 2.42 -14.77
N GLU A 66 8.12 1.16 -14.55
CA GLU A 66 8.84 -0.02 -15.06
C GLU A 66 8.89 -0.04 -16.60
N LEU A 67 7.82 0.36 -17.30
CA LEU A 67 7.82 0.46 -18.77
C LEU A 67 8.69 1.63 -19.27
N THR A 68 8.79 2.74 -18.54
CA THR A 68 9.71 3.84 -18.89
C THR A 68 11.17 3.46 -18.60
N GLU A 69 11.45 2.78 -17.49
CA GLU A 69 12.78 2.36 -17.07
C GLU A 69 13.30 1.11 -17.80
N HIS A 70 12.43 0.21 -18.29
CA HIS A 70 12.84 -1.02 -18.99
C HIS A 70 12.50 -1.06 -20.49
N LEU A 71 11.80 -0.07 -21.05
CA LEU A 71 11.67 0.10 -22.51
C LEU A 71 12.19 1.45 -23.03
N GLY A 72 12.84 2.26 -22.21
CA GLY A 72 13.63 3.42 -22.67
C GLY A 72 12.85 4.39 -23.56
N ARG A 73 11.70 4.88 -23.10
CA ARG A 73 11.09 6.06 -23.71
C ARG A 73 11.57 7.30 -22.97
N ASP A 74 12.72 7.81 -23.42
CA ASP A 74 13.09 9.20 -23.21
C ASP A 74 12.16 10.11 -24.02
N ALA A 75 11.62 11.12 -23.34
CA ALA A 75 10.86 12.29 -23.84
C ALA A 75 9.41 12.08 -24.34
#